data_AF-A0A7J2NFX0-F1
#
_entry.id   AF-A0A7J2NFX0-F1
#
_cell.length_a   1.000
_cell.length_b   1.000
_cell.length_c   1.000
_cell.angle_alpha   90.00
_cell.angle_beta   90.00
_cell.angle_gamma   90.00
#
_symmetry.space_group_name_H-M   'P 1'
#
loop_
_entity.id
_entity.type
_entity.pdbx_description
1 polymer ?
#
loop_
_entity_poly.entity_id
_entity_poly.type
_entity_poly.pdbx_seq_one_letter_code
_entity_poly.pdbx_strand_id
1 'polypeptide(L)'
;MLKSELEIFREKVKDGFAKIKADFEAKNKEIRKIKEDSLEAKKDYIKIKDLLLEIKKDLEEIKSNRPTSIVKSQASKNSPEKKNSKILVLNRLFKLLSSGKTKTNELKNQLVNAEKLCSKATFYRYVDELIEKNKVAGIKTEEGSFLMLNNVQEQKDEGL
;
A
#
# COMPACT_ATOMS: atom_id res chain seq x y z
N MET A 1 68.78 20.50 11.91
CA MET A 1 67.32 20.63 12.10
C MET A 1 66.56 20.84 10.80
N LEU A 2 66.90 21.83 9.96
CA LEU A 2 66.18 22.07 8.69
C LEU A 2 66.13 20.86 7.72
N LYS A 3 67.23 20.10 7.56
CA LYS A 3 67.24 18.90 6.69
C LYS A 3 66.31 17.79 7.18
N SER A 4 66.17 17.62 8.49
CA SER A 4 65.27 16.61 9.06
C SER A 4 63.79 17.01 8.95
N GLU A 5 63.49 18.30 9.08
CA GLU A 5 62.12 18.83 8.89
C GLU A 5 61.65 18.70 7.44
N LEU A 6 62.55 18.95 6.48
CA LEU A 6 62.27 18.76 5.05
C LEU A 6 61.94 17.30 4.73
N GLU A 7 62.71 16.35 5.30
CA GLU A 7 62.48 14.92 5.08
C GLU A 7 61.14 14.46 5.70
N ILE A 8 60.81 14.94 6.90
CA ILE A 8 59.51 14.68 7.54
C ILE A 8 58.36 15.23 6.68
N PHE A 9 58.51 16.45 6.15
CA PHE A 9 57.49 17.03 5.28
C PHE A 9 57.32 16.22 3.99
N ARG A 10 58.42 15.80 3.37
CA ARG A 10 58.40 14.98 2.15
C ARG A 10 57.67 13.65 2.36
N GLU A 11 57.93 12.95 3.46
CA GLU A 11 57.25 11.70 3.77
C GLU A 11 55.75 11.94 4.05
N LYS A 12 55.38 13.01 4.77
CA LYS A 12 53.97 13.37 4.96
C LYS A 12 53.23 13.64 3.65
N VAL A 13 53.87 14.34 2.72
CA VAL A 13 53.30 14.61 1.39
C VAL A 13 53.09 13.29 0.64
N LYS A 14 54.11 12.42 0.62
CA LYS A 14 54.06 11.12 -0.03
C LYS A 14 52.96 10.22 0.55
N ASP A 15 52.82 10.16 1.86
CA ASP A 15 51.74 9.45 2.55
C ASP A 15 50.37 10.03 2.21
N GLY A 16 50.25 11.35 2.15
CA GLY A 16 49.03 12.04 1.72
C GLY A 16 48.61 11.64 0.31
N PHE A 17 49.53 11.65 -0.64
CA PHE A 17 49.26 11.20 -2.02
C PHE A 17 48.91 9.71 -2.10
N ALA A 18 49.55 8.86 -1.30
CA ALA A 18 49.24 7.43 -1.25
C ALA A 18 47.80 7.20 -0.76
N LYS A 19 47.36 7.92 0.28
CA LYS A 19 45.99 7.86 0.79
C LYS A 19 44.96 8.35 -0.23
N ILE A 20 45.21 9.51 -0.85
CA ILE A 20 44.33 10.06 -1.90
C ILE A 20 44.17 9.07 -3.05
N LYS A 21 45.27 8.42 -3.46
CA LYS A 21 45.23 7.40 -4.52
C LYS A 21 44.37 6.20 -4.13
N ALA A 22 44.56 5.69 -2.92
CA ALA A 22 43.78 4.56 -2.41
C ALA A 22 42.28 4.89 -2.32
N ASP A 23 41.93 6.09 -1.83
CA ASP A 23 40.55 6.56 -1.75
C ASP A 23 39.92 6.70 -3.14
N PHE A 24 40.67 7.23 -4.11
CA PHE A 24 40.22 7.36 -5.49
C PHE A 24 39.95 5.99 -6.13
N GLU A 25 40.81 5.00 -5.89
CA GLU A 25 40.61 3.62 -6.35
C GLU A 25 39.38 2.98 -5.70
N ALA A 26 39.18 3.18 -4.40
CA ALA A 26 38.02 2.69 -3.67
C ALA A 26 36.71 3.30 -4.21
N LYS A 27 36.67 4.62 -4.39
CA LYS A 27 35.51 5.32 -4.94
C LYS A 27 35.21 4.90 -6.38
N ASN A 28 36.22 4.66 -7.20
CA ASN A 28 36.02 4.12 -8.54
C ASN A 28 35.40 2.71 -8.54
N LYS A 29 35.79 1.84 -7.60
CA LYS A 29 35.15 0.53 -7.43
C LYS A 29 33.68 0.66 -7.03
N GLU A 30 33.38 1.53 -6.07
CA GLU A 30 31.99 1.82 -5.66
C GLU A 30 31.14 2.33 -6.83
N ILE A 31 31.65 3.29 -7.61
CA ILE A 31 30.96 3.83 -8.78
C ILE A 31 30.67 2.74 -9.81
N ARG A 32 31.60 1.81 -10.05
CA ARG A 32 31.37 0.68 -10.97
C ARG A 32 30.25 -0.22 -10.46
N LYS A 33 30.29 -0.58 -9.18
CA LYS A 33 29.24 -1.41 -8.56
C LYS A 33 27.85 -0.75 -8.65
N ILE A 34 27.76 0.55 -8.34
CA ILE A 34 26.50 1.29 -8.45
C ILE A 34 25.97 1.30 -9.91
N LYS A 35 26.85 1.39 -10.90
CA LYS A 35 26.45 1.31 -12.31
C LYS A 35 25.90 -0.06 -12.68
N GLU A 36 26.52 -1.13 -12.19
CA GLU A 36 26.07 -2.51 -12.41
C GLU A 36 24.71 -2.74 -11.75
N ASP A 37 24.56 -2.36 -10.48
CA ASP A 37 23.31 -2.48 -9.73
C ASP A 37 22.19 -1.66 -10.40
N SER A 38 22.49 -0.45 -10.88
CA SER A 38 21.54 0.38 -11.62
C SER A 38 21.10 -0.25 -12.94
N LEU A 39 22.00 -0.95 -13.64
CA LEU A 39 21.66 -1.65 -14.88
C LEU A 39 20.72 -2.82 -14.59
N GLU A 40 20.97 -3.59 -13.53
CA GLU A 40 20.11 -4.71 -13.17
C GLU A 40 18.72 -4.26 -12.71
N ALA A 41 18.65 -3.23 -11.87
CA ALA A 41 17.39 -2.63 -11.44
C ALA A 41 16.54 -2.14 -12.64
N LYS A 42 17.17 -1.61 -13.70
CA LYS A 42 16.47 -1.23 -14.93
C LYS A 42 15.87 -2.44 -15.66
N LYS A 43 16.58 -3.57 -15.71
CA LYS A 43 16.04 -4.80 -16.33
C LYS A 43 14.84 -5.30 -15.56
N ASP A 44 14.93 -5.33 -14.23
CA ASP A 44 13.82 -5.79 -13.39
C ASP A 44 12.61 -4.87 -13.49
N TYR A 45 12.83 -3.56 -13.55
CA TYR A 45 11.77 -2.60 -13.81
C TYR A 45 11.03 -2.89 -15.13
N ILE A 46 11.76 -3.21 -16.20
CA ILE A 46 11.15 -3.58 -17.50
C ILE A 46 10.30 -4.84 -17.35
N LYS A 47 10.83 -5.91 -16.73
CA LYS A 47 10.08 -7.16 -16.50
C LYS A 47 8.80 -6.93 -15.71
N ILE A 48 8.87 -6.16 -14.61
CA ILE A 48 7.70 -5.85 -13.78
C ILE A 48 6.67 -5.05 -14.57
N LYS A 49 7.12 -4.09 -15.38
CA LYS A 49 6.25 -3.28 -16.23
C LYS A 49 5.49 -4.15 -17.24
N ASP A 50 6.17 -5.12 -17.86
CA ASP A 50 5.55 -6.04 -18.81
C ASP A 50 4.52 -6.95 -18.14
N LEU A 51 4.86 -7.52 -16.98
CA LEU A 51 3.92 -8.32 -16.17
C LEU A 51 2.67 -7.52 -15.77
N LEU A 52 2.85 -6.26 -15.36
CA LEU A 52 1.72 -5.38 -15.03
C LEU A 52 0.82 -5.11 -16.25
N LEU A 53 1.39 -5.05 -17.45
CA LEU A 53 0.64 -4.85 -18.68
C LEU A 53 -0.17 -6.10 -19.05
N GLU A 54 0.40 -7.29 -18.83
CA GLU A 54 -0.27 -8.58 -19.00
C GLU A 54 -1.43 -8.73 -18.00
N ILE A 55 -1.19 -8.51 -16.70
CA ILE A 55 -2.25 -8.54 -15.68
C ILE A 55 -3.38 -7.57 -16.00
N LYS A 56 -3.06 -6.37 -16.52
CA LYS A 56 -4.09 -5.42 -16.95
C LYS A 56 -4.93 -5.96 -18.11
N LYS A 57 -4.31 -6.62 -19.10
CA LYS A 57 -5.04 -7.25 -20.20
C LYS A 57 -5.95 -8.36 -19.68
N ASP A 58 -5.44 -9.24 -18.83
CA ASP A 58 -6.22 -10.33 -18.23
C ASP A 58 -7.42 -9.79 -17.45
N LEU A 59 -7.23 -8.71 -16.68
CA LEU A 59 -8.31 -8.07 -15.94
C LEU A 59 -9.36 -7.44 -16.86
N GLU A 60 -8.95 -6.82 -17.96
CA GLU A 60 -9.90 -6.30 -18.95
C GLU A 60 -10.65 -7.43 -19.68
N GLU A 61 -9.97 -8.54 -19.99
CA GLU A 61 -10.62 -9.72 -20.57
C GLU A 61 -11.62 -10.34 -19.59
N ILE A 62 -11.29 -10.48 -18.31
CA ILE A 62 -12.24 -10.95 -17.28
C ILE A 62 -13.45 -10.01 -17.15
N LYS A 63 -13.24 -8.70 -17.25
CA LYS A 63 -14.35 -7.72 -17.24
C LYS A 63 -15.21 -7.85 -18.49
N SER A 64 -14.61 -8.04 -19.66
CA SER A 64 -15.32 -8.16 -20.94
C SER A 64 -16.02 -9.50 -21.09
N ASN A 65 -15.44 -10.58 -20.56
CA ASN A 65 -16.00 -11.93 -20.53
C ASN A 65 -16.92 -12.17 -19.33
N ARG A 66 -17.30 -11.14 -18.55
CA ARG A 66 -18.52 -11.22 -17.74
C ARG A 66 -19.69 -11.37 -18.71
N PRO A 67 -20.43 -12.50 -18.70
CA PRO A 67 -21.55 -12.68 -19.60
C PRO A 67 -22.68 -11.72 -19.22
N THR A 68 -22.67 -10.52 -19.80
CA THR A 68 -23.83 -9.63 -19.85
C THR A 68 -24.69 -10.06 -21.03
N SER A 69 -25.37 -11.20 -20.91
CA SER A 69 -26.68 -11.53 -21.48
C SER A 69 -26.82 -13.04 -21.75
N ILE A 70 -27.99 -13.56 -21.35
CA ILE A 70 -28.59 -14.86 -21.71
C ILE A 70 -27.97 -16.12 -21.09
N VAL A 71 -28.35 -16.42 -19.83
CA VAL A 71 -28.93 -17.74 -19.48
C VAL A 71 -30.05 -17.52 -18.45
N LYS A 72 -31.23 -17.11 -18.93
CA LYS A 72 -32.50 -17.46 -18.28
C LYS A 72 -32.84 -18.89 -18.71
N SER A 73 -32.19 -19.89 -18.14
CA SER A 73 -32.65 -21.28 -18.26
C SER A 73 -31.92 -22.16 -17.25
N GLN A 74 -32.62 -22.36 -16.13
CA GLN A 74 -32.73 -23.66 -15.45
C GLN A 74 -31.43 -24.47 -15.30
N ALA A 75 -30.64 -24.17 -14.28
CA ALA A 75 -29.97 -25.20 -13.48
C ALA A 75 -29.39 -24.61 -12.20
N SER A 76 -29.49 -25.39 -11.12
CA SER A 76 -28.86 -25.18 -9.82
C SER A 76 -29.53 -24.21 -8.86
N LYS A 77 -30.69 -24.65 -8.38
CA LYS A 77 -31.04 -24.55 -6.95
C LYS A 77 -29.87 -25.17 -6.16
N ASN A 78 -29.02 -24.34 -5.53
CA ASN A 78 -28.25 -24.60 -4.30
C ASN A 78 -27.36 -23.35 -3.97
N SER A 79 -27.88 -22.51 -3.06
CA SER A 79 -27.27 -21.43 -2.25
C SER A 79 -25.72 -21.38 -2.04
N PRO A 80 -25.07 -20.22 -1.74
CA PRO A 80 -25.57 -18.84 -1.58
C PRO A 80 -24.79 -17.76 -2.36
N GLU A 81 -25.52 -16.90 -3.09
CA GLU A 81 -25.06 -15.59 -3.60
C GLU A 81 -24.79 -14.54 -2.49
N LYS A 82 -24.45 -14.95 -1.26
CA LYS A 82 -24.17 -14.05 -0.13
C LYS A 82 -22.75 -13.45 -0.16
N LYS A 83 -21.86 -13.90 -1.04
CA LYS A 83 -20.43 -13.50 -0.99
C LYS A 83 -20.15 -12.07 -1.46
N ASN A 84 -21.03 -11.45 -2.25
CA ASN A 84 -20.80 -10.09 -2.75
C ASN A 84 -21.53 -8.97 -1.99
N SER A 85 -22.55 -9.26 -1.17
CA SER A 85 -23.28 -8.21 -0.44
C SER A 85 -22.41 -7.57 0.67
N LYS A 86 -21.61 -8.38 1.36
CA LYS A 86 -20.67 -7.88 2.39
C LYS A 86 -19.64 -6.91 1.79
N ILE A 87 -19.01 -7.30 0.68
CA ILE A 87 -17.98 -6.51 0.01
C ILE A 87 -18.57 -5.18 -0.49
N LEU A 88 -19.76 -5.22 -1.09
CA LEU A 88 -20.44 -4.01 -1.56
C LEU A 88 -20.77 -3.04 -0.43
N VAL A 89 -21.34 -3.55 0.66
CA VAL A 89 -21.70 -2.74 1.85
C VAL A 89 -20.45 -2.13 2.48
N LEU A 90 -19.38 -2.91 2.63
CA LEU A 90 -18.10 -2.44 3.18
C LEU A 90 -17.45 -1.39 2.28
N ASN A 91 -17.33 -1.62 0.98
CA ASN A 91 -16.75 -0.65 0.05
C ASN A 91 -17.52 0.67 0.05
N ARG A 92 -18.85 0.61 0.13
CA ARG A 92 -19.67 1.80 0.22
C ARG A 92 -19.47 2.55 1.53
N LEU A 93 -19.41 1.83 2.64
CA LEU A 93 -19.10 2.37 3.96
C LEU A 93 -17.74 3.06 3.98
N PHE A 94 -16.70 2.41 3.43
CA PHE A 94 -15.36 2.99 3.29
C PHE A 94 -15.39 4.28 2.47
N LYS A 95 -16.08 4.30 1.31
CA LYS A 95 -16.20 5.49 0.47
C LYS A 95 -16.83 6.68 1.21
N LEU A 96 -17.82 6.43 2.07
CA LEU A 96 -18.47 7.48 2.87
C LEU A 96 -17.60 7.93 4.06
N LEU A 97 -16.79 7.02 4.61
CA LEU A 97 -15.82 7.37 5.65
C LEU A 97 -14.59 8.10 5.08
N SER A 98 -14.24 7.86 3.81
CA SER A 98 -13.17 8.60 3.12
C SER A 98 -13.49 10.08 2.94
N SER A 99 -14.77 10.46 2.91
CA SER A 99 -15.17 11.88 2.90
C SER A 99 -15.04 12.58 4.25
N GLY A 100 -14.69 11.87 5.33
CA GLY A 100 -14.40 12.43 6.65
C GLY A 100 -15.16 11.77 7.79
N LYS A 101 -15.07 12.38 8.98
CA LYS A 101 -15.79 11.95 10.19
C LYS A 101 -17.30 12.02 9.94
N THR A 102 -17.97 10.87 9.97
CA THR A 102 -19.43 10.80 9.74
C THR A 102 -20.15 10.19 10.94
N LYS A 103 -21.37 10.67 11.20
CA LYS A 103 -22.21 10.15 12.27
C LYS A 103 -22.66 8.73 11.93
N THR A 104 -22.60 7.82 12.89
CA THR A 104 -23.02 6.41 12.68
C THR A 104 -24.47 6.32 12.20
N ASN A 105 -25.34 7.22 12.67
CA ASN A 105 -26.74 7.28 12.26
C ASN A 105 -26.94 7.74 10.81
N GLU A 106 -26.09 8.63 10.33
CA GLU A 106 -26.13 9.14 8.96
C GLU A 106 -25.71 8.06 7.97
N LEU A 107 -24.62 7.35 8.28
CA LEU A 107 -24.17 6.18 7.54
C LEU A 107 -25.23 5.08 7.51
N LYS A 108 -25.84 4.78 8.67
CA LYS A 108 -26.95 3.82 8.74
C LYS A 108 -28.11 4.24 7.84
N ASN A 109 -28.54 5.50 7.92
CA ASN A 109 -29.66 5.99 7.11
C ASN A 109 -29.32 5.92 5.61
N GLN A 110 -28.10 6.23 5.23
CA GLN A 110 -27.68 6.16 3.83
C GLN A 110 -27.59 4.72 3.32
N LEU A 111 -26.91 3.81 4.02
CA LEU A 111 -26.73 2.43 3.56
C LEU A 111 -28.01 1.59 3.69
N VAL A 112 -28.80 1.78 4.75
CA VAL A 112 -29.97 0.95 5.07
C VAL A 112 -31.25 1.53 4.49
N ASN A 113 -31.50 2.84 4.65
CA ASN A 113 -32.78 3.44 4.26
C ASN A 113 -32.75 3.98 2.82
N ALA A 114 -31.71 4.73 2.45
CA ALA A 114 -31.61 5.33 1.12
C ALA A 114 -31.18 4.31 0.06
N GLU A 115 -30.08 3.59 0.32
CA GLU A 115 -29.49 2.68 -0.67
C GLU A 115 -29.97 1.23 -0.53
N LYS A 116 -30.67 0.88 0.57
CA LYS A 116 -31.21 -0.47 0.85
C LYS A 116 -30.19 -1.61 0.65
N LEU A 117 -28.90 -1.32 0.88
CA LEU A 117 -27.80 -2.25 0.63
C LEU A 117 -27.71 -3.38 1.66
N CYS A 118 -28.17 -3.13 2.88
CA CYS A 118 -28.19 -4.11 3.95
C CYS A 118 -29.30 -3.83 4.96
N SER A 119 -29.61 -4.83 5.79
CA SER A 119 -30.49 -4.63 6.94
C SER A 119 -29.77 -3.88 8.06
N LYS A 120 -30.54 -3.26 8.96
CA LYS A 120 -30.01 -2.57 10.15
C LYS A 120 -29.08 -3.46 10.99
N ALA A 121 -29.44 -4.73 11.18
CA ALA A 121 -28.62 -5.67 11.95
C ALA A 121 -27.29 -5.99 11.24
N THR A 122 -27.31 -6.15 9.92
CA THR A 122 -26.10 -6.40 9.13
C THR A 122 -25.16 -5.20 9.13
N PHE A 123 -25.71 -3.98 9.09
CA PHE A 123 -24.92 -2.75 9.20
C PHE A 123 -24.10 -2.72 10.50
N TYR A 124 -24.74 -2.90 11.67
CA TYR A 124 -24.03 -2.87 12.95
C TYR A 124 -23.01 -3.99 13.07
N ARG A 125 -23.34 -5.22 12.63
CA ARG A 125 -22.37 -6.32 12.59
C ARG A 125 -21.10 -5.98 11.81
N TYR A 126 -21.22 -5.31 10.67
CA TYR A 126 -20.05 -4.93 9.87
C TYR A 126 -19.28 -3.76 10.47
N VAL A 127 -19.96 -2.81 11.09
CA VAL A 127 -19.31 -1.73 11.83
C VAL A 127 -18.51 -2.30 13.00
N ASP A 128 -19.10 -3.20 13.79
CA ASP A 128 -18.44 -3.85 14.92
C ASP A 128 -17.21 -4.65 14.44
N GLU A 129 -17.35 -5.43 13.36
CA GLU A 129 -16.23 -6.17 12.75
C GLU A 129 -15.10 -5.24 12.27
N LEU A 130 -15.43 -4.04 11.77
CA LEU A 130 -14.42 -3.06 11.35
C LEU A 130 -13.71 -2.40 12.53
N ILE A 131 -14.40 -2.20 13.65
CA ILE A 131 -13.83 -1.70 14.90
C ILE A 131 -12.91 -2.78 15.51
N GLU A 132 -13.37 -4.04 15.57
CA GLU A 132 -12.56 -5.18 16.03
C GLU A 132 -11.28 -5.35 15.20
N LYS A 133 -11.37 -5.15 13.88
CA LYS A 133 -10.22 -5.21 12.96
C LYS A 133 -9.38 -3.93 12.94
N ASN A 134 -9.67 -2.97 13.83
CA ASN A 134 -8.99 -1.68 13.95
C ASN A 134 -8.95 -0.87 12.64
N LYS A 135 -9.88 -1.10 11.71
CA LYS A 135 -9.98 -0.39 10.43
C LYS A 135 -10.73 0.93 10.56
N VAL A 136 -11.63 1.00 11.53
CA VAL A 136 -12.47 2.18 11.80
C VAL A 136 -12.47 2.42 13.32
N ALA A 137 -12.27 3.66 13.75
CA ALA A 137 -12.47 4.07 15.12
C ALA A 137 -13.95 4.43 15.37
N GLY A 138 -14.56 3.77 16.36
CA GLY A 138 -15.85 4.15 16.92
C GLY A 138 -15.68 5.13 18.08
N ILE A 139 -16.01 6.40 17.84
CA ILE A 139 -15.89 7.47 18.84
C ILE A 139 -17.27 7.76 19.40
N LYS A 140 -17.47 7.52 20.70
CA LYS A 140 -18.68 7.92 21.43
C LYS A 140 -18.43 9.28 22.09
N THR A 141 -19.24 10.27 21.72
CA THR A 141 -19.24 11.61 22.33
C THR A 141 -20.63 11.93 22.87
N GLU A 142 -20.75 12.99 23.68
CA GLU A 142 -22.04 13.47 24.19
C GLU A 142 -23.04 13.82 23.05
N GLU A 143 -22.52 14.21 21.89
CA GLU A 143 -23.30 14.53 20.68
C GLU A 143 -23.65 13.31 19.80
N GLY A 144 -23.18 12.12 20.18
CA GLY A 144 -23.50 10.84 19.53
C GLY A 144 -22.28 10.01 19.12
N SER A 145 -22.56 8.92 18.40
CA SER A 145 -21.57 7.98 17.90
C SER A 145 -21.08 8.38 16.49
N PHE A 146 -19.77 8.43 16.34
CA PHE A 146 -19.08 8.75 15.09
C PHE A 146 -18.17 7.61 14.66
N LEU A 147 -17.99 7.47 13.35
CA LEU A 147 -17.04 6.53 12.76
C LEU A 147 -15.99 7.31 11.96
N MET A 148 -14.72 6.95 12.12
CA MET A 148 -13.59 7.49 11.37
C MET A 148 -12.69 6.37 10.89
N LEU A 149 -12.08 6.51 9.71
CA LEU A 149 -11.04 5.57 9.28
C LEU A 149 -9.82 5.72 10.16
N ASN A 150 -9.30 4.58 10.63
CA ASN A 150 -7.97 4.57 11.22
C ASN A 150 -6.97 4.65 10.08
N ASN A 151 -6.31 5.79 9.97
CA ASN A 151 -5.05 5.85 9.22
C ASN A 151 -4.03 5.07 10.03
N VAL A 152 -3.97 3.76 9.81
CA VAL A 152 -2.84 2.94 10.23
C VAL A 152 -1.64 3.49 9.46
N GLN A 153 -0.93 4.45 10.05
CA GLN A 153 0.50 4.53 9.82
C GLN A 153 1.03 3.19 10.29
N GLU A 154 1.50 2.37 9.35
CA GLU A 154 2.37 1.25 9.65
C GLU A 154 3.46 1.76 10.59
N GLN A 155 3.35 1.46 11.88
CA GLN A 155 4.47 1.52 12.78
C GLN A 155 5.45 0.48 12.24
N LYS A 156 6.46 0.96 11.51
CA LYS A 156 7.68 0.22 11.28
C LYS A 156 8.23 -0.11 12.68
N ASP A 157 8.14 -1.38 13.06
CA ASP A 157 8.98 -1.96 14.08
C ASP A 157 10.44 -1.86 13.59
N GLU A 158 11.10 -0.74 13.90
CA GLU A 158 12.55 -0.74 14.11
C GLU A 158 12.78 -1.25 15.53
N GLY A 159 12.94 -2.57 15.66
CA GLY A 159 13.26 -3.26 16.90
C GLY A 159 14.62 -3.94 16.81
N LEU A 160 15.63 -3.22 17.32
CA LEU A 160 16.97 -3.62 17.80
C LEU A 160 17.85 -4.55 16.96
#